data_AF-A0AAI8KV06-F1
#
_entry.id   AF-A0AAI8KV06-F1
#
_cell.length_a   1.000
_cell.length_b   1.000
_cell.length_c   1.000
_cell.angle_alpha   90.00
_cell.angle_beta   90.00
_cell.angle_gamma   90.00
#
_symmetry.space_group_name_H-M   'P 1'
#
loop_
_entity.id
_entity.type
_entity.pdbx_description
1 polymer ?
#
loop_
_entity_poly.entity_id
_entity_poly.type
_entity_poly.pdbx_seq_one_letter_code
_entity_poly.pdbx_strand_id
1 'polypeptide(L)'
;MRCAALPREGLAEEFPRDGTLLFFSFDGQADGEVFVSLDDPATRVGARVLYIPENTPVLPAEPPPVLEACPLVEPLVGHQIGGHAVPVQGPVEYEIANATHGGAHAWGDEPLDREAERWVLLAQFAGDADAKATWGDEVVLYWLIRPEDLAAHRFDQARLIVQG
;
A
#
# COMPACT_ATOMS: atom_id res chain seq x y z
N MET A 1 -2.24 -4.84 -10.84
CA MET A 1 -2.67 -3.67 -11.62
C MET A 1 -1.70 -3.42 -12.77
N ARG A 2 -2.18 -3.14 -13.99
CA ARG A 2 -1.30 -2.83 -15.14
C ARG A 2 -1.09 -1.32 -15.26
N CYS A 3 0.16 -0.89 -15.27
CA CYS A 3 0.51 0.53 -15.28
C CYS A 3 0.07 1.22 -16.58
N ALA A 4 0.11 0.52 -17.71
CA ALA A 4 -0.34 1.03 -19.01
C ALA A 4 -1.86 1.31 -19.09
N ALA A 5 -2.65 0.75 -18.17
CA ALA A 5 -4.10 0.94 -18.12
C ALA A 5 -4.52 2.13 -17.23
N LEU A 6 -3.58 2.77 -16.54
CA LEU A 6 -3.90 3.85 -15.61
C LEU A 6 -4.10 5.19 -16.33
N PRO A 7 -5.11 5.99 -15.95
CA PRO A 7 -5.16 7.39 -16.33
C PRO A 7 -3.92 8.11 -15.77
N ARG A 8 -3.35 9.02 -16.56
CA ARG A 8 -2.11 9.73 -16.16
C ARG A 8 -2.37 10.98 -15.33
N GLU A 9 -3.59 11.51 -15.39
CA GLU A 9 -4.02 12.65 -14.59
C GLU A 9 -3.97 12.28 -13.10
N GLY A 10 -3.28 13.08 -12.30
CA GLY A 10 -3.13 12.85 -10.86
C GLY A 10 -2.05 11.83 -10.46
N LEU A 11 -1.40 11.15 -11.41
CA LEU A 11 -0.23 10.31 -11.11
C LEU A 11 1.05 11.16 -11.09
N ALA A 12 1.98 10.78 -10.22
CA ALA A 12 3.35 11.28 -10.26
C ALA A 12 3.99 10.99 -11.64
N GLU A 13 4.90 11.85 -12.08
CA GLU A 13 5.57 11.70 -13.38
C GLU A 13 6.38 10.40 -13.44
N GLU A 14 6.94 10.03 -12.29
CA GLU A 14 7.78 8.86 -12.04
C GLU A 14 6.99 7.55 -12.03
N PHE A 15 5.65 7.60 -12.01
CA PHE A 15 4.85 6.38 -12.01
C PHE A 15 5.07 5.59 -13.31
N PRO A 16 5.39 4.28 -13.25
CA PRO A 16 5.70 3.49 -14.43
C PRO A 16 4.63 3.62 -15.51
N ARG A 17 5.06 3.63 -16.78
CA ARG A 17 4.16 3.70 -17.94
C ARG A 17 3.69 2.32 -18.39
N ASP A 18 4.44 1.29 -18.05
CA ASP A 18 4.22 -0.09 -18.44
C ASP A 18 4.60 -1.05 -17.28
N GLY A 19 4.35 -2.34 -17.48
CA GLY A 19 4.52 -3.35 -16.45
C GLY A 19 3.31 -3.50 -15.53
N THR A 20 3.49 -4.31 -14.48
CA THR A 20 2.45 -4.68 -13.53
C THR A 20 2.92 -4.43 -12.11
N LEU A 21 2.11 -3.70 -11.34
CA LEU A 21 2.26 -3.59 -9.89
C LEU A 21 1.36 -4.59 -9.17
N LEU A 22 1.93 -5.32 -8.23
CA LEU A 22 1.24 -6.26 -7.36
C LEU A 22 1.40 -5.79 -5.91
N PHE A 23 0.30 -5.74 -5.17
CA PHE A 23 0.27 -5.31 -3.78
C PHE A 23 -0.08 -6.54 -2.92
N PHE A 24 0.76 -6.83 -1.93
CA PHE A 24 0.62 -7.97 -1.04
C PHE A 24 0.54 -7.49 0.40
N SER A 25 -0.43 -8.03 1.15
CA SER A 25 -0.49 -7.94 2.60
C SER A 25 -0.72 -9.35 3.12
N PHE A 26 0.07 -9.78 4.10
CA PHE A 26 -0.09 -11.12 4.66
C PHE A 26 -1.23 -11.14 5.68
N ASP A 27 -2.23 -11.96 5.41
CA ASP A 27 -3.52 -12.03 6.12
C ASP A 27 -3.57 -13.15 7.17
N GLY A 28 -2.47 -13.90 7.36
CA GLY A 28 -2.38 -14.99 8.32
C GLY A 28 -3.03 -16.31 7.87
N GLN A 29 -3.49 -16.44 6.62
CA GLN A 29 -4.11 -17.70 6.16
C GLN A 29 -3.17 -18.91 6.24
N ALA A 30 -1.89 -18.71 5.90
CA ALA A 30 -0.90 -19.76 6.00
C ALA A 30 -0.34 -19.95 7.42
N ASP A 31 -0.44 -18.91 8.25
CA ASP A 31 0.05 -18.90 9.63
C ASP A 31 -0.78 -17.91 10.47
N GLY A 32 -1.74 -18.43 11.23
CA GLY A 32 -2.70 -17.62 11.98
C GLY A 32 -2.08 -16.79 13.11
N GLU A 33 -0.80 -16.99 13.44
CA GLU A 33 -0.08 -16.18 14.42
C GLU A 33 0.70 -15.02 13.78
N VAL A 34 0.87 -15.02 12.45
CA VAL A 34 1.62 -13.99 11.72
C VAL A 34 0.69 -13.34 10.72
N PHE A 35 0.31 -12.09 10.96
CA PHE A 35 -0.46 -11.29 10.01
C PHE A 35 -0.04 -9.84 10.14
N VAL A 36 -0.24 -9.06 9.09
CA VAL A 36 -0.16 -7.61 9.22
C VAL A 36 -1.36 -7.18 10.07
N SER A 37 -1.14 -6.42 11.13
CA SER A 37 -2.15 -5.98 12.09
C SER A 37 -2.32 -4.46 12.06
N LEU A 38 -3.55 -3.99 12.30
CA LEU A 38 -3.84 -2.56 12.47
C LEU A 38 -3.10 -1.98 13.68
N ASP A 39 -3.14 -2.72 14.79
CA ASP A 39 -2.71 -2.28 16.11
C ASP A 39 -1.20 -2.41 16.34
N ASP A 40 -0.52 -3.22 15.52
CA ASP A 40 0.92 -3.42 15.63
C ASP A 40 1.67 -2.98 14.35
N PRO A 41 2.25 -1.76 14.34
CA PRO A 41 3.05 -1.28 13.23
C PRO A 41 4.25 -2.16 12.86
N ALA A 42 4.78 -2.95 13.78
CA ALA A 42 5.93 -3.82 13.52
C ALA A 42 5.58 -4.93 12.50
N THR A 43 4.31 -5.34 12.44
CA THR A 43 3.84 -6.39 11.52
C THR A 43 3.75 -5.94 10.07
N ARG A 44 3.72 -4.62 9.80
CA ARG A 44 3.58 -4.04 8.45
C ARG A 44 4.71 -4.41 7.49
N VAL A 45 5.82 -4.96 8.00
CA VAL A 45 6.88 -5.58 7.19
C VAL A 45 6.41 -6.80 6.39
N GLY A 46 5.29 -7.42 6.78
CA GLY A 46 4.62 -8.49 6.03
C GLY A 46 3.90 -8.01 4.77
N ALA A 47 3.84 -6.69 4.55
CA ALA A 47 3.27 -6.10 3.36
C ALA A 47 4.38 -5.77 2.34
N ARG A 48 4.19 -6.12 1.06
CA ARG A 48 5.12 -5.82 -0.04
C ARG A 48 4.42 -5.32 -1.31
N VAL A 49 5.13 -4.47 -2.06
CA VAL A 49 4.78 -4.12 -3.45
C VAL A 49 5.83 -4.71 -4.38
N LEU A 50 5.39 -5.43 -5.40
CA LEU A 50 6.25 -5.96 -6.46
C LEU A 50 5.94 -5.27 -7.78
N TYR A 51 6.98 -4.83 -8.47
CA TYR A 51 6.90 -4.36 -9.84
C TYR A 51 7.47 -5.40 -10.78
N ILE A 52 6.66 -5.77 -11.77
CA ILE A 52 7.02 -6.68 -12.85
C ILE A 52 7.15 -5.82 -14.11
N PRO A 53 8.37 -5.57 -14.62
CA PRO A 53 8.57 -4.82 -15.86
C PRO A 53 7.81 -5.44 -17.03
N GLU A 54 7.41 -4.61 -18.00
CA GLU A 54 6.77 -5.09 -19.23
C GLU A 54 7.62 -6.16 -19.92
N ASN A 55 6.97 -7.18 -20.50
CA ASN A 55 7.61 -8.33 -21.15
C ASN A 55 8.43 -9.24 -20.23
N THR A 56 8.39 -9.06 -18.90
CA THR A 56 8.95 -10.05 -17.98
C THR A 56 8.16 -11.36 -18.13
N PRO A 57 8.82 -12.49 -18.45
CA PRO A 57 8.12 -13.76 -18.61
C PRO A 57 7.54 -14.20 -17.26
N VAL A 58 6.22 -14.26 -17.18
CA VAL A 58 5.49 -14.77 -16.02
C VAL A 58 4.77 -16.06 -16.40
N LEU A 59 4.77 -17.03 -15.50
CA LEU A 59 3.98 -18.24 -15.62
C LEU A 59 2.81 -18.14 -14.65
N PRO A 60 1.58 -18.48 -15.08
CA PRO A 60 0.47 -18.66 -14.15
C PRO A 60 0.88 -19.65 -13.06
N ALA A 61 0.71 -19.25 -11.81
CA ALA A 61 0.88 -20.11 -10.65
C ALA A 61 -0.49 -20.29 -9.99
N GLU A 62 -0.85 -21.53 -9.65
CA GLU A 62 -1.98 -21.74 -8.77
C GLU A 62 -1.66 -21.15 -7.39
N PRO A 63 -2.65 -20.55 -6.70
CA PRO A 63 -2.49 -20.19 -5.30
C PRO A 63 -1.98 -21.40 -4.51
N PRO A 64 -0.99 -21.23 -3.62
CA PRO A 64 -0.62 -22.29 -2.69
C PRO A 64 -1.86 -22.89 -2.03
N PRO A 65 -1.95 -24.21 -1.81
CA PRO A 65 -3.19 -24.86 -1.33
C PRO A 65 -3.69 -24.36 0.04
N VAL A 66 -2.83 -23.68 0.79
CA VAL A 66 -3.13 -23.10 2.10
C VAL A 66 -3.69 -21.68 2.01
N LEU A 67 -3.62 -21.05 0.83
CA LEU A 67 -4.10 -19.69 0.59
C LEU A 67 -5.39 -19.74 -0.23
N GLU A 68 -6.45 -19.19 0.33
CA GLU A 68 -7.66 -18.91 -0.42
C GLU A 68 -7.40 -17.67 -1.28
N ALA A 69 -7.70 -17.75 -2.58
CA ALA A 69 -7.48 -16.63 -3.48
C ALA A 69 -8.36 -15.46 -3.07
N CYS A 70 -7.77 -14.26 -2.94
CA CYS A 70 -8.57 -13.05 -2.80
C CYS A 70 -9.52 -12.94 -3.99
N PRO A 71 -10.82 -12.70 -3.77
CA PRO A 71 -11.77 -12.48 -4.84
C PRO A 71 -11.39 -11.23 -5.65
N LEU A 72 -11.95 -11.15 -6.86
CA LEU A 72 -11.74 -9.98 -7.71
C LEU A 72 -12.36 -8.76 -7.02
N VAL A 73 -11.51 -7.81 -6.64
CA VAL A 73 -11.95 -6.53 -6.08
C VAL A 73 -12.53 -5.68 -7.22
N GLU A 74 -13.84 -5.41 -7.15
CA GLU A 74 -14.49 -4.47 -8.07
C GLU A 74 -14.02 -3.04 -7.78
N PRO A 75 -14.07 -2.10 -8.76
CA PRO A 75 -13.74 -0.71 -8.49
C PRO A 75 -14.81 -0.08 -7.58
N LEU A 76 -14.63 -0.22 -6.26
CA LEU A 76 -15.46 0.43 -5.26
C LEU A 76 -15.09 1.90 -5.10
N VAL A 77 -16.06 2.71 -4.66
CA VAL A 77 -15.83 4.07 -4.21
C VAL A 77 -14.79 4.05 -3.08
N GLY A 78 -13.71 4.82 -3.22
CA GLY A 78 -12.61 4.87 -2.26
C GLY A 78 -11.38 4.06 -2.64
N HIS A 79 -11.39 3.35 -3.78
CA HIS A 79 -10.18 2.76 -4.36
C HIS A 79 -9.52 3.75 -5.33
N GLN A 80 -8.23 4.00 -5.17
CA GLN A 80 -7.48 4.85 -6.10
C GLN A 80 -6.01 4.44 -6.24
N ILE A 81 -5.41 4.82 -7.36
CA ILE A 81 -3.98 4.65 -7.65
C ILE A 81 -3.40 6.05 -7.85
N GLY A 82 -2.34 6.39 -7.12
CA GLY A 82 -1.79 7.74 -7.09
C GLY A 82 -2.77 8.78 -6.56
N GLY A 83 -2.50 10.06 -6.85
CA GLY A 83 -3.27 11.18 -6.32
C GLY A 83 -2.94 11.48 -4.86
N HIS A 84 -3.90 12.12 -4.18
CA HIS A 84 -3.80 12.42 -2.75
C HIS A 84 -4.64 11.40 -1.97
N ALA A 85 -4.12 10.93 -0.84
CA ALA A 85 -4.88 10.05 0.04
C ALA A 85 -6.19 10.72 0.48
N VAL A 86 -7.24 9.92 0.61
CA VAL A 86 -8.49 10.31 1.28
C VAL A 86 -8.49 9.61 2.64
N PRO A 87 -7.82 10.19 3.66
CA PRO A 87 -7.66 9.56 4.95
C PRO A 87 -8.99 9.47 5.72
N VAL A 88 -9.09 8.46 6.58
CA VAL A 88 -10.23 8.27 7.51
C VAL A 88 -9.99 8.99 8.83
N GLN A 89 -8.76 8.92 9.36
CA GLN A 89 -8.40 9.50 10.65
C GLN A 89 -7.57 10.78 10.49
N GLY A 90 -6.26 10.62 10.24
CA GLY A 90 -5.32 11.72 10.02
C GLY A 90 -4.57 11.58 8.70
N PRO A 91 -3.78 12.59 8.30
CA PRO A 91 -2.94 12.50 7.11
C PRO A 91 -2.00 11.30 7.20
N VAL A 92 -2.14 10.36 6.28
CA VAL A 92 -1.39 9.10 6.27
C VAL A 92 0.11 9.32 6.04
N GLU A 93 0.46 10.43 5.39
CA GLU A 93 1.83 10.90 5.18
C GLU A 93 2.53 11.24 6.51
N TYR A 94 1.80 11.81 7.46
CA TYR A 94 2.34 12.10 8.80
C TYR A 94 2.48 10.84 9.64
N GLU A 95 1.54 9.90 9.54
CA GLU A 95 1.63 8.63 10.25
C GLU A 95 2.84 7.81 9.80
N ILE A 96 3.07 7.74 8.48
CA ILE A 96 4.20 7.00 7.93
C ILE A 96 5.54 7.69 8.18
N ALA A 97 5.57 9.03 8.16
CA ALA A 97 6.73 9.81 8.53
C ALA A 97 7.11 9.59 10.01
N ASN A 98 6.13 9.64 10.90
CA ASN A 98 6.36 9.40 12.32
C ASN A 98 6.81 7.94 12.58
N ALA A 99 6.20 6.97 11.90
CA ALA A 99 6.61 5.56 11.99
C ALA A 99 8.06 5.35 11.52
N THR A 100 8.48 6.03 10.45
CA THR A 100 9.87 5.98 9.94
C THR A 100 10.88 6.55 10.94
N HIS A 101 10.46 7.47 11.79
CA HIS A 101 11.27 8.04 12.86
C HIS A 101 11.12 7.35 14.22
N GLY A 102 10.42 6.21 14.30
CA GLY A 102 10.25 5.46 15.54
C GLY A 102 9.16 5.98 16.48
N GLY A 103 8.24 6.82 15.99
CA GLY A 103 7.00 7.18 16.67
C GLY A 103 7.11 8.25 17.77
N ALA A 104 8.22 9.00 17.81
CA ALA A 104 8.55 9.89 18.92
C ALA A 104 8.38 11.40 18.63
N HIS A 105 7.93 11.78 17.43
CA HIS A 105 7.84 13.20 17.05
C HIS A 105 6.50 13.82 17.44
N ALA A 106 6.56 15.07 17.89
CA ALA A 106 5.37 15.86 18.16
C ALA A 106 4.82 16.44 16.85
N TRP A 107 3.51 16.69 16.83
CA TRP A 107 2.87 17.40 15.72
C TRP A 107 3.44 18.82 15.59
N GLY A 108 3.79 19.24 14.37
CA GLY A 108 4.42 20.54 14.08
C GLY A 108 5.94 20.58 14.25
N ASP A 109 6.59 19.42 14.44
CA ASP A 109 8.04 19.31 14.34
C ASP A 109 8.48 19.44 12.87
N GLU A 110 9.30 20.45 12.55
CA GLU A 110 9.80 20.69 11.18
C GLU A 110 10.41 19.44 10.49
N PRO A 111 11.15 18.56 11.19
CA PRO A 111 11.61 17.31 10.59
C PRO A 111 10.49 16.36 10.17
N LEU A 112 9.39 16.31 10.93
CA LEU A 112 8.25 15.46 10.64
C LEU A 112 7.48 16.00 9.42
N ASP A 113 7.27 17.31 9.36
CA ASP A 113 6.62 17.98 8.21
C ASP A 113 7.39 17.69 6.91
N ARG A 114 8.71 17.89 6.93
CA ARG A 114 9.57 17.62 5.76
C ARG A 114 9.57 16.15 5.36
N GLU A 115 9.48 15.24 6.30
CA GLU A 115 9.42 13.82 5.98
C GLU A 115 8.05 13.44 5.41
N ALA A 116 6.96 13.96 5.97
CA ALA A 116 5.60 13.73 5.48
C ALA A 116 5.43 14.19 4.02
N GLU A 117 5.96 15.37 3.66
CA GLU A 117 5.93 15.91 2.30
C GLU A 117 6.61 15.02 1.24
N ARG A 118 7.44 14.07 1.65
CA ARG A 118 8.15 13.15 0.75
C ARG A 118 7.39 11.88 0.46
N TRP A 119 6.24 11.64 1.08
CA TRP A 119 5.47 10.42 0.83
C TRP A 119 4.40 10.70 -0.21
N VAL A 120 4.36 9.87 -1.26
CA VAL A 120 3.32 9.90 -2.29
C VAL A 120 2.50 8.63 -2.24
N LEU A 121 1.20 8.77 -2.48
CA LEU A 121 0.30 7.62 -2.54
C LEU A 121 0.61 6.77 -3.78
N LEU A 122 0.79 5.46 -3.59
CA LEU A 122 0.81 4.47 -4.65
C LEU A 122 -0.59 3.91 -4.90
N ALA A 123 -1.25 3.48 -3.85
CA ALA A 123 -2.57 2.87 -3.93
C ALA A 123 -3.33 3.03 -2.61
N GLN A 124 -4.63 3.22 -2.72
CA GLN A 124 -5.58 3.19 -1.62
C GLN A 124 -6.65 2.14 -1.92
N PHE A 125 -6.91 1.25 -0.97
CA PHE A 125 -7.97 0.26 -1.04
C PHE A 125 -8.86 0.40 0.19
N ALA A 126 -10.06 0.94 -0.01
CA ALA A 126 -11.12 0.93 0.99
C ALA A 126 -11.63 -0.49 1.20
N GLY A 127 -11.81 -0.87 2.46
CA GLY A 127 -12.24 -2.19 2.84
C GLY A 127 -13.60 -2.51 2.26
N ASP A 128 -13.70 -3.67 1.64
CA ASP A 128 -14.95 -4.30 1.25
C ASP A 128 -15.36 -5.37 2.29
N ALA A 129 -16.37 -6.17 1.97
CA ALA A 129 -16.84 -7.24 2.84
C ALA A 129 -15.75 -8.30 3.12
N ASP A 130 -14.77 -8.47 2.23
CA ASP A 130 -13.66 -9.42 2.41
C ASP A 130 -12.55 -8.81 3.26
N ALA A 131 -12.25 -7.51 3.11
CA ALA A 131 -11.38 -6.79 4.03
C ALA A 131 -11.92 -6.80 5.48
N LYS A 132 -13.25 -6.78 5.64
CA LYS A 132 -13.90 -6.92 6.95
C LYS A 132 -13.56 -8.24 7.66
N ALA A 133 -13.43 -9.32 6.89
CA ALA A 133 -13.12 -10.64 7.45
C ALA A 133 -11.68 -10.75 7.95
N THR A 134 -10.74 -10.03 7.33
CA THR A 134 -9.31 -10.07 7.69
C THR A 134 -8.92 -9.02 8.74
N TRP A 135 -9.58 -7.86 8.77
CA TRP A 135 -9.08 -6.70 9.53
C TRP A 135 -10.09 -6.07 10.50
N GLY A 136 -11.34 -6.57 10.58
CA GLY A 136 -12.42 -5.92 11.34
C GLY A 136 -13.18 -4.87 10.53
N ASP A 137 -14.08 -4.11 11.17
CA ASP A 137 -14.94 -3.12 10.46
C ASP A 137 -14.14 -2.12 9.60
N GLU A 138 -14.76 -1.65 8.50
CA GLU A 138 -14.29 -0.74 7.43
C GLU A 138 -12.88 -0.13 7.57
N VAL A 139 -11.84 -0.93 7.30
CA VAL A 139 -10.46 -0.43 7.21
C VAL A 139 -10.15 0.12 5.83
N VAL A 140 -9.21 1.05 5.73
CA VAL A 140 -8.64 1.52 4.46
C VAL A 140 -7.13 1.32 4.47
N LEU A 141 -6.64 0.64 3.43
CA LEU A 141 -5.22 0.35 3.22
C LEU A 141 -4.60 1.44 2.35
N TYR A 142 -3.46 1.99 2.76
CA TYR A 142 -2.72 3.01 2.04
C TYR A 142 -1.28 2.56 1.81
N TRP A 143 -0.91 2.43 0.55
CA TRP A 143 0.46 2.19 0.13
C TRP A 143 1.10 3.52 -0.24
N LEU A 144 2.20 3.87 0.44
CA LEU A 144 2.98 5.06 0.12
C LEU A 144 4.42 4.70 -0.23
N ILE A 145 5.05 5.53 -1.06
CA ILE A 145 6.44 5.43 -1.47
C ILE A 145 7.05 6.82 -1.52
N ARG A 146 8.38 6.92 -1.47
CA ARG A 146 9.06 8.19 -1.74
C ARG A 146 9.29 8.39 -3.24
N PRO A 147 9.25 9.63 -3.77
CA PRO A 147 9.49 9.93 -5.18
C PRO A 147 10.80 9.35 -5.71
N GLU A 148 11.89 9.39 -4.94
CA GLU A 148 13.18 8.85 -5.34
C GLU A 148 13.21 7.31 -5.41
N ASP A 149 12.36 6.65 -4.62
CA ASP A 149 12.20 5.19 -4.67
C ASP A 149 11.28 4.81 -5.84
N LEU A 150 10.25 5.61 -6.09
CA LEU A 150 9.38 5.46 -7.25
C LEU A 150 10.16 5.63 -8.57
N ALA A 151 10.94 6.70 -8.70
CA ALA A 151 11.80 6.96 -9.85
C ALA A 151 12.83 5.84 -10.10
N ALA A 152 13.33 5.23 -9.02
CA ALA A 152 14.29 4.14 -9.07
C ALA A 152 13.64 2.74 -9.18
N HIS A 153 12.31 2.67 -9.27
CA HIS A 153 11.52 1.43 -9.24
C HIS A 153 11.81 0.52 -8.01
N ARG A 154 12.17 1.13 -6.87
CA ARG A 154 12.43 0.44 -5.60
C ARG A 154 11.14 0.23 -4.81
N PHE A 155 10.22 -0.52 -5.38
CA PHE A 155 8.90 -0.78 -4.79
C PHE A 155 8.95 -1.61 -3.49
N ASP A 156 10.09 -2.25 -3.19
CA ASP A 156 10.37 -2.84 -1.88
C ASP A 156 10.47 -1.79 -0.75
N GLN A 157 10.69 -0.52 -1.10
CA GLN A 157 10.67 0.62 -0.17
C GLN A 157 9.28 1.18 0.07
N ALA A 158 8.25 0.68 -0.61
CA ALA A 158 6.87 1.02 -0.30
C ALA A 158 6.53 0.61 1.14
N ARG A 159 5.62 1.35 1.75
CA ARG A 159 5.18 1.15 3.13
C ARG A 159 3.65 1.18 3.17
N LEU A 160 3.09 0.35 4.04
CA LEU A 160 1.65 0.25 4.28
C LEU A 160 1.29 1.03 5.54
N ILE A 161 0.23 1.83 5.47
CA ILE A 161 -0.53 2.35 6.61
C ILE A 161 -1.95 1.81 6.49
N VAL A 162 -2.57 1.54 7.64
CA VAL A 162 -3.96 1.12 7.71
C VAL A 162 -4.69 2.00 8.70
N GLN A 163 -5.89 2.47 8.33
CA GLN A 163 -6.78 3.23 9.20
C GLN A 163 -8.14 2.55 9.25
N GLY A 164 -8.85 2.65 10.37
CA GLY A 164 -10.22 2.16 10.59
C GLY A 164 -10.92 2.94 11.69
#